data_AF-A0AA35Y2R5-F1
#
_entry.id   AF-A0AA35Y2R5-F1
#
_cell.length_a   1.000
_cell.length_b   1.000
_cell.length_c   1.000
_cell.angle_alpha   90.00
_cell.angle_beta   90.00
_cell.angle_gamma   90.00
#
_symmetry.space_group_name_H-M   'P 1'
#
loop_
_entity.id
_entity.type
_entity.pdbx_description
1 polymer ?
#
loop_
_entity_poly.entity_id
_entity_poly.type
_entity_poly.pdbx_seq_one_letter_code
_entity_poly.pdbx_strand_id
1 'polypeptide(L)'
;MRKLTLAFGVACALSACSTMDQTNARKAGYDTIAAYNVVAPLALGYMQNPAADPNVTAQIKKASADAIKVIDPLGADLQSSTPITAIEISAAEAAVAALQAEIAKGSAK
;
A
#
# COMPACT_ATOMS: atom_id res chain seq x y z
N MET A 1 33.82 24.78 29.20
CA MET A 1 32.70 25.61 29.73
C MET A 1 32.19 26.51 28.61
N ARG A 2 30.87 26.78 28.62
CA ARG A 2 30.05 27.62 27.70
C ARG A 2 29.66 26.93 26.37
N LYS A 3 28.44 26.39 26.27
CA LYS A 3 27.12 27.04 26.05
C LYS A 3 26.97 27.56 24.61
N LEU A 4 26.08 26.95 23.82
CA LEU A 4 24.89 27.64 23.30
C LEU A 4 23.90 26.63 22.68
N THR A 5 22.69 26.65 23.24
CA THR A 5 21.44 26.10 22.72
C THR A 5 21.11 26.68 21.34
N LEU A 6 20.85 25.83 20.36
CA LEU A 6 20.10 26.20 19.16
C LEU A 6 18.83 25.37 19.16
N ALA A 7 17.77 26.04 19.61
CA ALA A 7 16.40 25.59 19.51
C ALA A 7 16.12 25.27 18.04
N PHE A 8 16.03 23.97 17.73
CA PHE A 8 15.39 23.51 16.51
C PHE A 8 13.91 23.79 16.68
N GLY A 9 13.53 25.03 16.33
CA GLY A 9 12.16 25.41 16.07
C GLY A 9 11.69 24.53 14.92
N VAL A 10 11.17 23.35 15.27
CA VAL A 10 10.24 22.63 14.42
C VAL A 10 9.00 23.50 14.40
N ALA A 11 9.05 24.49 13.51
CA ALA A 11 7.89 24.95 12.78
C ALA A 11 7.32 23.71 12.08
N CYS A 12 6.60 22.89 12.84
CA CYS A 12 5.47 22.15 12.33
C CYS A 12 4.50 23.21 11.88
N ALA A 13 4.76 23.73 10.68
CA ALA A 13 3.78 24.37 9.87
C ALA A 13 2.60 23.41 9.85
N LEU A 14 1.59 23.73 10.67
CA LEU A 14 0.20 23.36 10.50
C LEU A 14 -0.27 23.95 9.16
N SER A 15 0.38 23.54 8.07
CA SER A 15 -0.03 23.85 6.72
C SER A 15 -1.09 22.84 6.38
N ALA A 16 -2.33 23.24 6.64
CA ALA A 16 -3.55 22.67 6.13
C ALA A 16 -3.69 21.13 6.30
N CYS A 17 -4.44 20.73 7.32
CA CYS A 17 -5.44 19.70 7.11
C CYS A 17 -6.33 20.15 5.94
N SER A 18 -5.89 19.91 4.70
CA SER A 18 -6.84 19.81 3.61
C SER A 18 -7.75 18.64 4.03
N THR A 19 -8.98 18.96 4.38
CA THR A 19 -10.01 17.95 4.58
C THR A 19 -10.06 17.18 3.28
N MET A 20 -9.47 15.99 3.26
CA MET A 20 -9.46 15.13 2.09
C MET A 20 -10.92 14.90 1.72
N ASP A 21 -11.28 15.33 0.52
CA ASP A 21 -12.62 15.13 -0.01
C ASP A 21 -12.93 13.63 0.02
N GLN A 22 -13.96 13.24 0.78
CA GLN A 22 -14.26 11.83 1.02
C GLN A 22 -14.72 11.11 -0.24
N THR A 23 -15.28 11.84 -1.22
CA THR A 23 -15.62 11.26 -2.53
C THR A 23 -14.35 10.84 -3.26
N ASN A 24 -13.36 11.72 -3.34
CA ASN A 24 -12.07 11.44 -3.95
C ASN A 24 -11.29 10.37 -3.18
N ALA A 25 -11.33 10.41 -1.84
CA ALA A 25 -10.71 9.39 -0.99
C ALA A 25 -11.28 7.99 -1.26
N ARG A 26 -12.61 7.88 -1.31
CA ARG A 26 -13.29 6.61 -1.61
C ARG A 26 -13.00 6.15 -3.02
N LYS A 27 -12.98 7.05 -3.99
CA LYS A 27 -12.59 6.71 -5.36
C LYS A 27 -11.17 6.13 -5.39
N ALA A 28 -10.20 6.80 -4.76
CA ALA A 28 -8.82 6.31 -4.69
C ALA A 28 -8.75 4.95 -3.98
N GLY A 29 -9.48 4.75 -2.88
CA GLY A 29 -9.58 3.46 -2.22
C GLY A 29 -10.11 2.35 -3.13
N TYR A 30 -11.20 2.59 -3.87
CA TYR A 30 -11.74 1.63 -4.84
C TYR A 30 -10.78 1.36 -5.99
N ASP A 31 -10.11 2.38 -6.53
CA ASP A 31 -9.11 2.24 -7.59
C ASP A 31 -7.93 1.36 -7.12
N THR A 32 -7.48 1.54 -5.87
CA THR A 32 -6.42 0.72 -5.25
C THR A 32 -6.85 -0.73 -5.07
N ILE A 33 -8.09 -0.99 -4.63
CA ILE A 33 -8.63 -2.35 -4.56
C ILE A 33 -8.75 -2.98 -5.96
N ALA A 34 -9.19 -2.21 -6.95
CA ALA A 34 -9.24 -2.68 -8.34
C ALA A 34 -7.84 -3.06 -8.84
N ALA A 35 -6.82 -2.25 -8.56
CA ALA A 35 -5.44 -2.55 -8.88
C ALA A 35 -4.97 -3.85 -8.17
N TYR A 36 -5.26 -4.01 -6.88
CA TYR A 36 -4.97 -5.26 -6.16
C TYR A 36 -5.64 -6.47 -6.83
N ASN A 37 -6.90 -6.36 -7.21
CA ASN A 37 -7.65 -7.45 -7.86
C ASN A 37 -7.13 -7.84 -9.25
N VAL A 38 -6.41 -6.93 -9.93
CA VAL A 38 -5.68 -7.26 -11.17
C VAL A 38 -4.37 -7.98 -10.86
N VAL A 39 -3.68 -7.60 -9.79
CA VAL A 39 -2.34 -8.10 -9.44
C VAL A 39 -2.39 -9.45 -8.73
N ALA A 40 -3.37 -9.68 -7.85
CA ALA A 40 -3.47 -10.90 -7.06
C ALA A 40 -3.59 -12.19 -7.90
N PRO A 41 -4.37 -12.23 -9.00
CA PRO A 41 -4.37 -13.38 -9.91
C PRO A 41 -3.02 -13.64 -10.58
N LEU A 42 -2.25 -12.59 -10.91
CA LEU A 42 -0.92 -12.73 -11.49
C LEU A 42 0.07 -13.32 -10.48
N ALA A 43 0.01 -12.88 -9.22
CA ALA A 43 0.77 -13.47 -8.13
C ALA A 43 0.46 -14.96 -7.98
N LEU A 44 -0.83 -15.32 -7.97
CA LEU A 44 -1.25 -16.72 -7.89
C LEU A 44 -0.76 -17.54 -9.07
N GLY A 45 -0.90 -17.03 -10.29
CA GLY A 45 -0.43 -17.69 -11.51
C GLY A 45 1.08 -17.95 -11.48
N TYR A 46 1.88 -16.99 -11.01
CA TYR A 46 3.32 -17.20 -10.83
C TYR A 46 3.59 -18.30 -9.79
N MET A 47 2.95 -18.25 -8.61
CA MET A 47 3.17 -19.23 -7.54
C MET A 47 2.71 -20.66 -7.91
N GLN A 48 1.77 -20.80 -8.84
CA GLN A 48 1.29 -22.09 -9.34
C GLN A 48 2.15 -22.69 -10.45
N ASN A 49 3.05 -21.90 -11.04
CA ASN A 49 3.95 -22.39 -12.08
C ASN A 49 5.05 -23.29 -11.45
N PRO A 50 5.15 -24.58 -11.83
CA PRO A 50 6.15 -25.48 -11.25
C PRO A 50 7.60 -25.11 -11.61
N ALA A 51 7.80 -24.28 -12.64
CA ALA A 51 9.11 -23.74 -13.02
C ALA A 51 9.43 -22.39 -12.37
N ALA A 52 8.53 -21.85 -11.53
CA ALA A 52 8.76 -20.58 -10.85
C ALA A 52 9.94 -20.66 -9.87
N ASP A 53 10.71 -19.57 -9.80
CA ASP A 53 11.79 -19.46 -8.83
C ASP A 53 11.25 -19.51 -7.39
N PRO A 54 11.65 -20.48 -6.55
CA PRO A 54 11.09 -20.66 -5.21
C PRO A 54 11.34 -19.46 -4.29
N ASN A 55 12.43 -18.72 -4.49
CA ASN A 55 12.72 -17.52 -3.69
C ASN A 55 11.79 -16.37 -4.06
N VAL A 56 11.47 -16.22 -5.34
CA VAL A 56 10.50 -15.22 -5.81
C VAL A 56 9.09 -15.61 -5.35
N THR A 57 8.73 -16.90 -5.43
CA THR A 57 7.46 -17.42 -4.90
C THR A 57 7.28 -17.12 -3.41
N ALA A 58 8.32 -17.29 -2.60
CA ALA A 58 8.28 -16.95 -1.18
C ALA A 58 8.08 -15.44 -0.93
N GLN A 59 8.76 -14.58 -1.71
CA GLN A 59 8.60 -13.12 -1.63
C GLN A 59 7.21 -12.66 -2.06
N ILE A 60 6.69 -13.20 -3.17
CA ILE A 60 5.32 -12.93 -3.63
C ILE A 60 4.32 -13.35 -2.56
N LYS A 61 4.45 -14.54 -1.97
CA LYS A 61 3.55 -15.00 -0.89
C LYS A 61 3.55 -14.04 0.30
N LYS A 62 4.73 -13.58 0.73
CA LYS A 62 4.86 -12.59 1.81
C LYS A 62 4.21 -11.26 1.43
N ALA A 63 4.51 -10.73 0.25
CA ALA A 63 3.96 -9.48 -0.24
C ALA A 63 2.44 -9.53 -0.42
N SER A 64 1.88 -10.65 -0.90
CA SER A 64 0.44 -10.86 -0.98
C SER A 64 -0.22 -10.83 0.40
N ALA A 65 0.39 -11.49 1.40
CA ALA A 65 -0.12 -11.45 2.77
C ALA A 65 -0.04 -10.05 3.39
N ASP A 66 1.03 -9.31 3.12
CA ASP A 66 1.18 -7.93 3.59
C ASP A 66 0.19 -6.97 2.89
N ALA A 67 -0.10 -7.18 1.61
CA ALA A 67 -1.14 -6.42 0.88
C ALA A 67 -2.55 -6.68 1.41
N ILE A 68 -2.91 -7.94 1.68
CA ILE A 68 -4.22 -8.29 2.24
C ILE A 68 -4.48 -7.56 3.57
N LYS A 69 -3.47 -7.45 4.44
CA LYS A 69 -3.61 -6.77 5.74
C LYS A 69 -4.08 -5.32 5.65
N VAL A 70 -3.82 -4.63 4.53
CA VAL A 70 -4.22 -3.24 4.32
C VAL A 70 -5.40 -3.11 3.35
N ILE A 71 -5.54 -4.04 2.39
CA ILE A 71 -6.66 -4.07 1.44
C ILE A 71 -7.97 -4.47 2.12
N ASP A 72 -7.95 -5.49 2.99
CA ASP A 72 -9.15 -5.95 3.70
C ASP A 72 -9.81 -4.85 4.56
N PRO A 73 -9.08 -4.18 5.48
CA PRO A 73 -9.67 -3.10 6.28
C PRO A 73 -10.10 -1.92 5.41
N LEU A 74 -9.30 -1.52 4.40
CA LEU A 74 -9.70 -0.46 3.46
C LEU A 74 -11.01 -0.82 2.73
N GLY A 75 -11.16 -2.07 2.31
CA GLY A 75 -12.39 -2.57 1.69
C GLY A 75 -13.60 -2.51 2.63
N ALA A 76 -13.41 -2.87 3.90
CA ALA A 76 -14.46 -2.75 4.92
C ALA A 76 -14.85 -1.29 5.16
N ASP A 77 -13.90 -0.37 5.22
CA ASP A 77 -14.15 1.06 5.42
C ASP A 77 -14.81 1.73 4.20
N LEU A 78 -14.47 1.27 2.99
CA LEU A 78 -15.14 1.70 1.75
C LEU A 78 -16.63 1.32 1.70
N GLN A 79 -17.02 0.24 2.37
CA GLN A 79 -18.40 -0.24 2.47
C GLN A 79 -19.16 0.35 3.67
N SER A 80 -18.47 1.04 4.58
CA SER A 80 -19.07 1.64 5.77
C SER A 80 -19.13 3.18 5.65
N SER A 81 -19.67 3.85 6.67
CA SER A 81 -19.62 5.30 6.81
C SER A 81 -18.32 5.81 7.44
N THR A 82 -17.35 4.93 7.71
CA THR A 82 -16.04 5.32 8.28
C THR A 82 -15.34 6.29 7.32
N PRO A 83 -14.83 7.44 7.81
CA PRO A 83 -13.99 8.32 7.00
C PRO A 83 -12.69 7.61 6.62
N ILE A 84 -12.34 7.65 5.34
CA ILE A 84 -11.08 7.10 4.85
C ILE A 84 -10.01 8.18 4.95
N THR A 85 -8.80 7.78 5.35
CA THR A 85 -7.63 8.65 5.47
C THR A 85 -6.67 8.46 4.30
N ALA A 86 -5.90 9.52 4.02
CA ALA A 86 -4.84 9.44 3.00
C ALA A 86 -3.76 8.41 3.38
N ILE A 87 -3.57 8.17 4.68
CA ILE A 87 -2.59 7.21 5.19
C ILE A 87 -3.01 5.77 4.87
N GLU A 88 -4.30 5.43 5.03
CA GLU A 88 -4.82 4.10 4.68
C GLU A 88 -4.69 3.84 3.18
N ILE A 89 -5.07 4.82 2.35
CA ILE A 89 -4.98 4.70 0.89
C ILE A 89 -3.51 4.51 0.48
N SER A 90 -2.60 5.37 0.94
CA SER A 90 -1.18 5.29 0.57
C SER A 90 -0.49 4.02 1.08
N ALA A 91 -0.89 3.50 2.25
CA ALA A 91 -0.41 2.22 2.74
C ALA A 91 -0.87 1.06 1.83
N ALA A 92 -2.12 1.08 1.39
CA ALA A 92 -2.66 0.10 0.45
C ALA A 92 -1.99 0.18 -0.93
N GLU A 93 -1.83 1.38 -1.49
CA GLU A 93 -1.13 1.62 -2.75
C GLU A 93 0.31 1.11 -2.69
N ALA A 94 1.04 1.42 -1.61
CA ALA A 94 2.41 0.96 -1.41
C ALA A 94 2.50 -0.57 -1.35
N ALA A 95 1.55 -1.23 -0.69
CA ALA A 95 1.53 -2.69 -0.60
C ALA A 95 1.20 -3.35 -1.95
N VAL A 96 0.29 -2.78 -2.74
CA VAL A 96 0.00 -3.23 -4.11
C VAL A 96 1.23 -3.06 -5.01
N ALA A 97 1.91 -1.91 -4.93
CA ALA A 97 3.13 -1.65 -5.69
C ALA A 97 4.26 -2.62 -5.30
N ALA A 98 4.42 -2.92 -4.01
CA ALA A 98 5.39 -3.91 -3.53
C ALA A 98 5.10 -5.31 -4.10
N LEU A 99 3.84 -5.73 -4.10
CA LEU A 99 3.45 -7.00 -4.71
C LEU A 99 3.73 -7.03 -6.21
N GLN A 100 3.40 -5.97 -6.94
CA GLN A 100 3.72 -5.83 -8.37
C GLN A 100 5.23 -5.96 -8.62
N ALA A 101 6.05 -5.32 -7.78
CA ALA A 101 7.51 -5.40 -7.90
C ALA A 101 8.04 -6.83 -7.71
N GLU A 102 7.50 -7.59 -6.74
CA GLU A 102 7.91 -8.99 -6.55
C GLU A 102 7.53 -9.87 -7.74
N ILE A 103 6.35 -9.67 -8.33
CA ILE A 103 5.93 -10.39 -9.56
C ILE A 103 6.84 -10.04 -10.74
N ALA A 104 7.21 -8.76 -10.88
CA ALA A 104 8.09 -8.28 -11.95
C ALA A 104 9.48 -8.93 -11.88
N LYS A 105 10.04 -9.16 -10.68
CA LYS A 105 11.31 -9.89 -10.50
C LYS A 105 11.25 -11.31 -11.08
N GLY A 106 10.08 -11.96 -10.99
CA GLY A 106 9.85 -13.29 -11.56
C GLY A 106 9.68 -13.30 -13.07
N SER A 107 9.21 -12.19 -13.64
CA SER A 107 8.94 -12.03 -15.08
C SER A 107 10.13 -11.52 -15.89
N ALA A 108 11.19 -11.05 -15.23
CA ALA A 108 12.39 -10.49 -15.85
C ALA A 108 13.45 -11.54 -16.23
N LYS A 109 13.08 -12.83 -16.30
CA LYS A 109 13.97 -13.95 -16.65
C LYS A 109 13.80 -14.40 -18.09
#